data_AF-A0A839IRQ6-F1
#
_entry.id   AF-A0A839IRQ6-F1
#
_cell.length_a   1.000
_cell.length_b   1.000
_cell.length_c   1.000
_cell.angle_alpha   90.00
_cell.angle_beta   90.00
_cell.angle_gamma   90.00
#
_symmetry.space_group_name_H-M   'P 1'
#
loop_
_entity.id
_entity.type
_entity.pdbx_description
1 polymer ?
#
loop_
_entity_poly.entity_id
_entity_poly.type
_entity_poly.pdbx_seq_one_letter_code
_entity_poly.pdbx_strand_id
1 'polypeptide(L)' 'MLINISNILSVKKHETNGYIQWVCFTSDPVSLSNKRPLWKKATGLMSAIDIMSWLKSEYPESNLSEKFSELTLSA' A
#
# COMPACT_ATOMS: atom_id res chain seq x y z
N MET A 1 3.84 -6.95 9.11
CA MET A 1 5.09 -6.60 8.39
C MET A 1 4.75 -5.59 7.31
N LEU A 2 5.64 -4.63 7.00
CA LEU A 2 5.45 -3.73 5.85
C LEU A 2 5.82 -4.49 4.57
N ILE A 3 4.96 -4.44 3.56
CA ILE A 3 5.13 -5.14 2.29
C ILE A 3 5.30 -4.10 1.20
N ASN A 4 6.45 -4.12 0.52
CA ASN A 4 6.72 -3.17 -0.55
C ASN A 4 6.02 -3.63 -1.83
N ILE A 5 5.16 -2.78 -2.38
CA ILE A 5 4.51 -3.01 -3.69
C ILE A 5 5.36 -2.39 -4.81
N SER A 6 5.96 -1.23 -4.53
CA SER A 6 6.84 -0.50 -5.44
C SER A 6 7.82 0.40 -4.67
N ASN A 7 8.68 1.11 -5.40
CA ASN A 7 9.61 2.09 -4.82
C ASN A 7 8.89 3.30 -4.18
N ILE A 8 7.63 3.52 -4.54
CA ILE A 8 6.82 4.64 -4.06
C ILE A 8 5.68 4.22 -3.12
N LEU A 9 5.36 2.93 -3.05
CA LEU A 9 4.22 2.42 -2.30
C LEU A 9 4.56 1.14 -1.54
N SER A 10 4.22 1.13 -0.26
CA SER A 10 4.20 -0.05 0.60
C SER A 10 2.87 -0.19 1.32
N VAL A 11 2.51 -1.40 1.70
CA VAL A 11 1.27 -1.69 2.43
C VAL A 11 1.54 -2.48 3.70
N LYS A 12 0.64 -2.40 4.66
CA LYS A 12 0.67 -3.24 5.86
C LYS A 12 -0.68 -3.89 6.07
N LYS A 13 -0.68 -5.23 6.14
CA LYS A 13 -1.84 -6.03 6.56
C LYS A 13 -2.03 -5.88 8.07
N HIS A 14 -3.26 -5.59 8.47
CA HIS A 14 -3.75 -5.58 9.84
C HIS A 14 -4.87 -6.60 9.93
N GLU A 15 -4.69 -7.61 10.76
CA GLU A 15 -5.70 -8.65 10.97
C GLU A 15 -6.14 -8.62 12.43
N THR A 16 -7.44 -8.47 12.66
CA THR A 16 -8.01 -8.43 14.01
C THR A 16 -9.39 -9.06 13.98
N ASN A 17 -9.61 -10.09 14.81
CA ASN A 17 -10.89 -10.81 14.92
C ASN A 17 -11.44 -11.31 13.57
N GLY A 18 -10.56 -11.76 12.67
CA GLY A 18 -10.94 -12.24 11.33
C GLY A 18 -11.20 -11.13 10.29
N TYR A 19 -11.13 -9.85 10.69
CA TYR A 19 -11.19 -8.73 9.76
C TYR A 19 -9.79 -8.37 9.27
N ILE A 20 -9.63 -8.34 7.96
CA ILE A 20 -8.41 -7.90 7.30
C ILE A 20 -8.58 -6.45 6.86
N GLN A 21 -7.71 -5.59 7.35
CA GLN A 21 -7.59 -4.19 6.99
C GLN A 21 -6.18 -3.91 6.49
N TRP A 22 -6.03 -2.85 5.73
CA TRP A 22 -4.78 -2.46 5.11
C TRP A 22 -4.51 -0.98 5.34
N VAL A 23 -3.23 -0.65 5.37
CA VAL A 23 -2.73 0.72 5.43
C VAL A 23 -1.70 0.90 4.33
N CYS A 24 -1.87 1.92 3.50
CA CYS A 24 -0.89 2.32 2.49
C CYS A 24 0.11 3.31 3.08
N PHE A 25 1.35 3.18 2.62
CA PHE A 25 2.45 4.08 2.93
C PHE A 25 3.12 4.51 1.64
N THR A 26 3.39 5.80 1.51
CA THR A 26 4.12 6.36 0.38
C THR A 26 5.54 6.71 0.79
N SER A 27 6.50 6.52 -0.11
CA SER A 27 7.86 6.99 0.14
C SER A 27 7.95 8.48 -0.14
N ASP A 28 8.68 9.20 0.70
CA ASP A 28 8.97 10.60 0.43
C ASP A 28 9.93 10.69 -0.77
N PRO A 29 9.62 11.46 -1.84
CA PRO A 29 10.50 11.61 -3.00
C PRO A 29 11.88 12.16 -2.62
N VAL A 30 11.98 12.95 -1.55
CA VAL A 30 13.27 13.45 -1.02
C VAL A 30 14.11 12.32 -0.41
N SER A 31 13.46 11.21 -0.01
CA SER A 31 14.13 10.05 0.59
C SER A 31 14.59 8.99 -0.43
N LEU A 32 14.31 9.15 -1.72
CA LEU A 32 14.74 8.20 -2.77
C LEU A 32 16.27 8.07 -2.88
N SER A 33 17.03 9.05 -2.36
CA SER A 33 18.50 8.99 -2.30
C SER A 33 19.06 8.21 -1.10
N ASN A 34 18.20 7.81 -0.15
CA ASN A 34 18.63 7.14 1.07
C ASN A 34 18.48 5.61 0.97
N LYS A 35 19.42 4.87 1.57
CA LYS A 35 19.39 3.39 1.65
C LYS A 35 18.14 2.82 2.32
N ARG A 36 17.34 3.65 3.00
CA ARG A 36 16.04 3.31 3.59
C ARG A 36 15.03 4.41 3.26
N PRO A 37 14.03 4.16 2.41
CA PRO A 37 12.97 5.13 2.15
C PRO A 37 12.22 5.44 3.44
N LEU A 38 11.93 6.73 3.66
CA LEU A 38 11.06 7.14 4.75
C LEU A 38 9.62 6.94 4.29
N TRP A 39 8.94 5.98 4.90
CA TRP A 39 7.55 5.65 4.62
C TRP A 39 6.62 6.54 5.44
N LYS A 40 5.80 7.33 4.77
CA LYS A 40 4.72 8.13 5.38
C LYS A 40 3.40 7.43 5.19
N LYS A 41 2.54 7.46 6.21
CA LYS A 41 1.20 6.87 6.13
C LYS A 41 0.36 7.67 5.14
N ALA A 42 -0.13 7.02 4.10
CA ALA A 42 -0.94 7.64 3.04
C ALA A 42 -2.44 7.47 3.30
N THR A 43 -2.85 6.35 3.90
CA THR A 43 -4.26 6.05 4.18
C THR A 43 -4.50 5.65 5.63
N GLY A 44 -5.76 5.66 6.07
CA GLY A 44 -6.20 5.05 7.33
C GLY A 44 -6.22 3.51 7.27
N LEU A 45 -6.77 2.88 8.32
CA LEU A 45 -7.13 1.46 8.25
C LEU A 45 -8.34 1.33 7.32
N MET A 46 -8.16 0.66 6.19
CA MET A 46 -9.16 0.57 5.13
C MET A 46 -9.35 -0.89 4.72
N SER A 47 -10.51 -1.21 4.13
CA SER A 47 -10.72 -2.52 3.53
C SER A 47 -9.86 -2.69 2.28
N ALA A 48 -9.68 -3.93 1.81
CA ALA A 48 -8.98 -4.19 0.56
C ALA A 48 -9.63 -3.47 -0.64
N ILE A 49 -10.97 -3.40 -0.66
CA ILE A 49 -11.74 -2.74 -1.73
C ILE A 49 -11.47 -1.24 -1.73
N ASP A 50 -11.50 -0.61 -0.54
CA ASP A 50 -11.24 0.83 -0.41
C ASP A 50 -9.80 1.18 -0.82
N ILE A 51 -8.83 0.33 -0.47
CA ILE A 51 -7.43 0.52 -0.86
C ILE A 51 -7.28 0.38 -2.38
N MET A 52 -7.92 -0.61 -3.00
CA MET A 52 -7.92 -0.73 -4.47
C MET A 52 -8.52 0.50 -5.14
N SER A 53 -9.63 1.02 -4.62
CA SER A 53 -10.26 2.24 -5.14
C SER A 53 -9.34 3.45 -5.00
N TRP A 54 -8.73 3.63 -3.82
CA TRP A 54 -7.75 4.68 -3.57
C TRP A 54 -6.54 4.58 -4.50
N LEU A 55 -6.01 3.38 -4.74
CA LEU A 55 -4.89 3.17 -5.65
C LEU A 55 -5.24 3.53 -7.10
N LYS A 56 -6.45 3.22 -7.56
CA LYS A 56 -6.93 3.61 -8.89
C LYS A 56 -7.13 5.12 -9.02
N SER A 57 -7.44 5.81 -7.92
CA SER A 57 -7.62 7.25 -7.88
C SER A 57 -6.29 8.01 -7.85
N GLU A 58 -5.38 7.62 -6.97
CA GLU A 58 -4.09 8.31 -6.79
C GLU A 58 -3.03 7.91 -7.81
N TYR A 59 -3.10 6.67 -8.31
CA TYR A 59 -2.13 6.12 -9.26
C TYR A 59 -2.84 5.47 -10.47
N PRO A 60 -3.66 6.23 -11.22
CA PRO A 60 -4.48 5.69 -12.31
C PRO A 60 -3.66 5.06 -13.44
N GLU A 61 -2.46 5.59 -13.69
CA GLU A 61 -1.55 5.11 -14.73
C GLU A 61 -0.55 4.04 -14.23
N SER A 62 -0.63 3.64 -12.96
CA SER A 62 0.27 2.63 -12.39
C SER A 62 -0.45 1.32 -12.13
N ASN A 63 0.23 0.20 -12.38
CA ASN A 63 -0.29 -1.15 -12.09
C ASN A 63 -0.28 -1.48 -10.57
N LEU A 64 -0.33 -0.47 -9.69
CA LEU A 64 -0.27 -0.66 -8.24
C LEU A 64 -1.55 -1.28 -7.69
N SER A 65 -2.71 -0.96 -8.26
CA SER A 65 -3.97 -1.60 -7.87
C SER A 65 -4.01 -3.08 -8.22
N GLU A 66 -3.41 -3.46 -9.36
CA GLU A 66 -3.32 -4.85 -9.80
C GLU A 66 -2.36 -5.64 -8.91
N LYS A 67 -1.16 -5.11 -8.67
CA LYS A 67 -0.19 -5.71 -7.74
C LYS A 67 -0.75 -5.87 -6.33
N PHE A 68 -1.53 -4.90 -5.85
CA PHE A 68 -2.22 -5.03 -4.57
C PHE A 68 -3.28 -6.13 -4.61
N SER A 69 -4.05 -6.23 -5.70
CA SER A 69 -5.04 -7.31 -5.87
C SER A 69 -4.40 -8.69 -5.84
N GLU A 70 -3.30 -8.90 -6.56
CA GLU A 70 -2.53 -10.17 -6.56
C GLU A 70 -2.05 -10.54 -5.14
N LEU A 71 -1.60 -9.53 -4.38
CA LEU A 71 -1.18 -9.70 -3.00
C LEU A 71 -2.35 -10.13 -2.10
N THR A 72 -3.53 -9.54 -2.27
CA THR A 72 -4.71 -9.88 -1.46
C THR A 72 -5.33 -11.23 -1.83
N LEU A 73 -5.19 -11.67 -3.08
CA LEU A 73 -5.68 -12.96 -3.55
C LEU A 73 -4.76 -14.13 -3.16
N SER A 74 -3.48 -13.83 -2.90
CA SER A 74 -2.48 -14.83 -2.50
C SER A 74 -2.32 -14.97 -0.97
N ALA A 75 -3.11 -14.25 -0.16
CA ALA A 75 -2.89 -14.06 1.28
C ALA A 75 -4.06 -14.47 2.20
#